data_AF-A0A3C0G608-F1
#
_entry.id   AF-A0A3C0G608-F1
#
_cell.length_a   1.000
_cell.length_b   1.000
_cell.length_c   1.000
_cell.angle_alpha   90.00
_cell.angle_beta   90.00
_cell.angle_gamma   90.00
#
_symmetry.space_group_name_H-M   'P 1'
#
loop_
_entity.id
_entity.type
_entity.pdbx_description
1 polymer ?
#
loop_
_entity_poly.entity_id
_entity_poly.type
_entity_poly.pdbx_seq_one_letter_code
_entity_poly.pdbx_strand_id
1 'polypeptide(L)'
;VNEQGYKVLDAHIGAIYGDSITTERAEAICQRLSEKGFATTNVVLGIGSFTYQFNTRDTFGFAMKATSVVVNGERREIFKDPITDDGVKKSAKGLVKVELQNGEYVLVDQVTPEEENTGELQVIYENGKFVNQVNIQEIRDHINSNL
;
A
#
# COMPACT_ATOMS: atom_id res chain seq x y z
N VAL A 1 -6.18 38.85 -3.55
CA VAL A 1 -7.14 37.83 -4.03
C VAL A 1 -6.58 37.28 -5.34
N ASN A 2 -6.54 35.96 -5.52
CA ASN A 2 -6.03 35.35 -6.75
C ASN A 2 -7.07 35.39 -7.88
N GLU A 3 -6.69 34.92 -9.07
CA GLU A 3 -7.56 34.88 -10.26
C GLU A 3 -8.82 34.02 -10.07
N GLN A 4 -8.79 33.07 -9.13
CA GLN A 4 -9.92 32.21 -8.76
C GLN A 4 -10.86 32.85 -7.71
N GLY A 5 -10.59 34.07 -7.25
CA GLY A 5 -11.44 34.78 -6.29
C GLY A 5 -11.15 34.50 -4.81
N TYR A 6 -10.07 33.79 -4.49
CA TYR A 6 -9.69 33.45 -3.12
C TYR A 6 -8.65 34.41 -2.52
N LYS A 7 -8.77 34.70 -1.22
CA LYS A 7 -7.78 35.43 -0.43
C LYS A 7 -6.51 34.60 -0.31
N VAL A 8 -5.37 35.24 -0.57
CA VAL A 8 -4.04 34.65 -0.44
C VAL A 8 -3.28 35.47 0.59
N LEU A 9 -2.47 34.79 1.42
CA LEU A 9 -1.57 35.46 2.36
C LEU A 9 -0.52 36.28 1.61
N ASP A 10 0.12 37.21 2.32
CA ASP A 10 1.32 37.87 1.79
C ASP A 10 2.39 36.81 1.49
N ALA A 11 3.14 36.99 0.39
CA ALA A 11 4.10 35.99 -0.08
C ALA A 11 5.24 35.71 0.92
N HIS A 12 5.49 36.61 1.89
CA HIS A 12 6.49 36.44 2.94
C HIS A 12 5.94 35.72 4.18
N ILE A 13 4.66 35.34 4.18
CA ILE A 13 3.96 34.72 5.32
C ILE A 13 3.45 33.34 4.90
N GLY A 14 3.86 32.32 5.64
CA GLY A 14 3.32 30.96 5.54
C GLY A 14 2.51 30.59 6.78
N ALA A 15 1.51 29.74 6.60
CA ALA A 15 0.81 29.08 7.69
C ALA A 15 1.06 27.56 7.64
N ILE A 16 1.28 26.95 8.80
CA ILE A 16 1.35 25.50 8.95
C ILE A 16 0.50 25.08 10.14
N TYR A 17 -0.29 24.02 9.97
CA TYR A 17 -1.03 23.40 11.06
C TYR A 17 -0.76 21.89 11.05
N GLY A 18 -0.31 21.35 12.17
CA GLY A 18 0.20 19.98 12.25
C GLY A 18 -0.33 19.16 13.42
N ASP A 19 -1.39 19.63 14.09
CA ASP A 19 -1.95 18.89 15.22
C ASP A 19 -3.01 17.88 14.75
N SER A 20 -2.62 16.61 14.83
CA SER A 20 -3.49 15.45 14.65
C SER A 20 -4.28 15.48 13.32
N ILE A 21 -3.58 15.81 12.23
CA ILE A 21 -4.15 15.92 10.87
C ILE A 21 -4.44 14.54 10.30
N THR A 22 -5.70 14.10 10.29
CA THR A 22 -6.17 12.96 9.48
C THR A 22 -6.63 13.42 8.09
N THR A 23 -6.96 12.49 7.20
CA THR A 23 -7.57 12.75 5.89
C THR A 23 -8.87 13.56 6.03
N GLU A 24 -9.75 13.16 6.93
CA GLU A 24 -11.05 13.80 7.17
C GLU A 24 -10.85 15.21 7.75
N ARG A 25 -9.88 15.37 8.65
CA ARG A 25 -9.56 16.68 9.21
C ARG A 25 -8.95 17.61 8.16
N ALA A 26 -8.06 17.11 7.31
CA ALA A 26 -7.47 17.87 6.22
C ALA A 26 -8.55 18.38 5.26
N GLU A 27 -9.48 17.51 4.86
CA GLU A 27 -10.61 17.86 4.00
C GLU A 27 -11.51 18.92 4.65
N ALA A 28 -11.86 18.74 5.93
CA ALA A 28 -12.67 19.71 6.68
C ALA A 28 -11.99 21.08 6.81
N ILE A 29 -10.66 21.13 6.98
CA ILE A 29 -9.89 22.38 7.01
C ILE A 29 -9.96 23.06 5.64
N CYS A 30 -9.69 22.32 4.56
CA CYS A 30 -9.72 22.83 3.19
C CYS A 30 -11.10 23.38 2.82
N GLN A 31 -12.17 22.64 3.16
CA GLN A 31 -13.54 23.08 2.93
C GLN A 31 -13.86 24.38 3.68
N ARG A 32 -13.52 24.47 4.97
CA ARG A 32 -13.77 25.68 5.77
C ARG A 32 -12.94 26.89 5.32
N LEU A 33 -11.74 26.68 4.79
CA LEU A 33 -10.95 27.76 4.16
C LEU A 33 -11.67 28.26 2.90
N SER A 34 -12.10 27.35 2.04
CA SER A 34 -12.84 27.67 0.81
C SER A 34 -14.13 28.44 1.12
N GLU A 35 -14.94 27.99 2.07
CA GLU A 35 -16.19 28.66 2.52
C GLU A 35 -15.95 30.07 3.07
N LYS A 36 -14.76 30.34 3.63
CA LYS A 36 -14.34 31.66 4.12
C LYS A 36 -13.68 32.53 3.04
N GLY A 37 -13.59 32.01 1.82
CA GLY A 37 -12.96 32.65 0.68
C GLY A 37 -11.44 32.72 0.76
N PHE A 38 -10.79 31.78 1.45
CA PHE A 38 -9.32 31.65 1.48
C PHE A 38 -8.86 30.51 0.58
N ALA A 39 -7.74 30.71 -0.10
CA ALA A 39 -7.10 29.66 -0.88
C ALA A 39 -6.57 28.57 0.07
N THR A 40 -6.78 27.31 -0.26
CA THR A 40 -6.27 26.17 0.53
C THR A 40 -4.74 26.09 0.50
N THR A 41 -4.11 26.62 -0.55
CA THR A 41 -2.66 26.74 -0.71
C THR A 41 -1.99 27.69 0.31
N ASN A 42 -2.77 28.46 1.08
CA ASN A 42 -2.24 29.29 2.15
C ASN A 42 -1.69 28.50 3.34
N VAL A 43 -2.06 27.22 3.49
CA VAL A 43 -1.68 26.40 4.63
C VAL A 43 -0.97 25.12 4.20
N VAL A 44 0.10 24.77 4.90
CA VAL A 44 0.70 23.44 4.86
C VAL A 44 0.12 22.61 6.00
N LEU A 45 -0.29 21.38 5.71
CA LEU A 45 -0.79 20.46 6.74
C LEU A 45 0.31 19.47 7.14
N GLY A 46 0.76 19.57 8.39
CA GLY A 46 1.76 18.68 8.95
C GLY A 46 1.13 17.36 9.40
N ILE A 47 1.58 16.24 8.83
CA ILE A 47 1.09 14.91 9.16
C ILE A 47 2.05 14.24 10.16
N GLY A 48 1.53 13.81 11.31
CA GLY A 48 2.28 13.17 12.38
C GLY A 48 1.99 11.67 12.55
N SER A 49 2.57 11.07 13.59
CA SER A 49 2.49 9.62 13.87
C SER A 49 1.07 9.07 13.94
N PHE A 50 0.13 9.87 14.46
CA PHE A 50 -1.27 9.46 14.52
C PHE A 50 -1.86 9.14 13.15
N THR A 51 -1.41 9.79 12.09
CA THR A 51 -2.02 9.60 10.77
C THR A 51 -1.23 8.63 9.91
N TYR A 52 0.10 8.68 9.94
CA TYR A 52 0.91 7.77 9.13
C TYR A 52 1.21 6.43 9.83
N GLN A 53 1.07 6.35 11.16
CA GLN A 53 1.55 5.23 11.97
C GLN A 53 0.48 4.61 12.90
N PHE A 54 -0.77 5.08 12.88
CA PHE A 54 -1.87 4.47 13.64
C PHE A 54 -2.46 3.23 12.94
N ASN A 55 -1.59 2.47 12.28
CA ASN A 55 -1.92 1.19 11.67
C ASN A 55 -1.04 0.11 12.30
N THR A 56 -1.61 -1.07 12.49
CA THR A 56 -0.87 -2.25 12.94
C THR A 56 -0.70 -3.21 11.76
N ARG A 57 0.14 -4.23 11.95
CA ARG A 57 0.23 -5.37 11.01
C ARG A 57 -1.17 -5.94 10.69
N ASP A 58 -2.02 -6.03 11.71
CA ASP A 58 -3.37 -6.58 11.60
C ASP A 58 -4.33 -5.66 10.83
N THR A 59 -4.09 -4.35 10.83
CA THR A 59 -4.89 -3.39 10.06
C THR A 59 -4.90 -3.73 8.56
N PHE A 60 -3.78 -4.21 8.04
CA PHE A 60 -3.64 -4.61 6.63
C PHE A 60 -3.67 -6.14 6.44
N GLY A 61 -3.91 -6.92 7.50
CA GLY A 61 -3.93 -8.38 7.42
C GLY A 61 -2.58 -9.01 7.04
N PHE A 62 -1.44 -8.32 7.21
CA PHE A 62 -0.14 -8.86 6.82
C PHE A 62 0.19 -10.14 7.59
N ALA A 63 0.42 -11.24 6.87
CA ALA A 63 0.78 -12.52 7.45
C ALA A 63 1.77 -13.28 6.56
N MET A 64 2.69 -14.00 7.20
CA MET A 64 3.54 -14.97 6.54
C MET A 64 3.05 -16.39 6.88
N LYS A 65 2.99 -17.26 5.87
CA LYS A 65 2.58 -18.67 5.98
C LYS A 65 3.42 -19.49 5.01
N ALA A 66 3.87 -20.66 5.44
CA ALA A 66 4.47 -21.62 4.54
C ALA A 66 3.33 -22.37 3.81
N THR A 67 3.44 -22.50 2.49
CA THR A 67 2.41 -23.10 1.62
C THR A 67 2.90 -24.35 0.88
N SER A 68 4.23 -24.53 0.76
CA SER A 68 4.86 -25.70 0.14
C SER A 68 6.13 -26.10 0.89
N VAL A 69 6.43 -27.40 0.92
CA VAL A 69 7.65 -27.97 1.51
C VAL A 69 8.15 -29.13 0.65
N VAL A 70 9.46 -29.41 0.66
CA VAL A 70 10.04 -30.61 0.04
C VAL A 70 10.53 -31.54 1.14
N VAL A 71 10.00 -32.77 1.18
CA VAL A 71 10.35 -33.80 2.16
C VAL A 71 10.85 -35.03 1.39
N ASN A 72 12.08 -35.46 1.63
CA ASN A 72 12.71 -36.59 0.94
C ASN A 72 12.67 -36.48 -0.61
N GLY A 73 12.85 -35.26 -1.12
CA GLY A 73 12.81 -34.98 -2.57
C GLY A 73 11.41 -34.86 -3.16
N GLU A 74 10.36 -35.09 -2.36
CA GLU A 74 8.97 -34.99 -2.78
C GLU A 74 8.36 -33.68 -2.29
N ARG A 75 7.81 -32.88 -3.20
CA ARG A 75 7.08 -31.65 -2.85
C ARG A 75 5.71 -32.00 -2.26
N ARG A 76 5.35 -31.33 -1.18
CA ARG A 76 4.06 -31.45 -0.48
C ARG A 76 3.48 -30.07 -0.26
N GLU A 77 2.18 -29.97 -0.51
CA GLU A 77 1.42 -28.77 -0.21
C GLU A 77 1.07 -28.75 1.27
N ILE A 78 1.19 -27.58 1.88
CA ILE A 78 0.80 -27.34 3.27
C ILE A 78 -0.07 -26.09 3.31
N PHE A 79 -0.96 -26.01 4.27
CA PHE A 79 -1.81 -24.84 4.47
C PHE A 79 -2.33 -24.85 5.91
N LYS A 80 -2.79 -23.68 6.37
CA LYS A 80 -3.46 -23.53 7.66
C LYS A 80 -4.93 -23.22 7.42
N ASP A 81 -5.79 -24.04 8.00
CA ASP A 81 -7.26 -23.88 7.95
C ASP A 81 -7.85 -24.09 9.36
N PRO A 82 -7.92 -23.01 10.19
CA PRO A 82 -8.38 -23.12 11.57
C PRO A 82 -9.89 -23.35 11.65
N ILE A 83 -10.31 -24.40 12.37
CA ILE A 83 -11.71 -24.85 12.50
C ILE A 83 -12.66 -23.76 13.04
N THR A 84 -12.16 -22.84 13.87
CA THR A 84 -12.97 -21.85 14.60
C THR A 84 -13.03 -20.48 13.92
N ASP A 85 -12.58 -20.37 12.68
CA ASP A 85 -12.50 -19.10 11.95
C ASP A 85 -13.54 -19.02 10.83
N ASP A 86 -13.95 -17.82 10.48
CA ASP A 86 -14.97 -17.52 9.45
C ASP A 86 -14.42 -17.63 8.00
N GLY A 87 -13.26 -18.26 7.84
CA GLY A 87 -12.58 -18.47 6.55
C GLY A 87 -11.52 -17.40 6.22
N VAL A 88 -11.42 -16.31 6.98
CA VAL A 88 -10.49 -15.20 6.71
C VAL A 88 -9.03 -15.60 6.95
N LYS A 89 -8.74 -16.53 7.88
CA LYS A 89 -7.38 -16.99 8.20
C LYS A 89 -6.97 -18.25 7.47
N LYS A 90 -7.75 -18.69 6.47
CA LYS A 90 -7.34 -19.78 5.58
C LYS A 90 -6.19 -19.30 4.70
N SER A 91 -5.06 -20.00 4.74
CA SER A 91 -3.91 -19.66 3.89
C SER A 91 -4.05 -20.26 2.49
N ALA A 92 -3.31 -19.69 1.54
CA ALA A 92 -3.02 -20.36 0.26
C ALA A 92 -2.36 -21.74 0.48
N LYS A 93 -2.41 -22.58 -0.55
CA LYS A 93 -1.93 -23.96 -0.53
C LYS A 93 -1.01 -24.24 -1.72
N GLY A 94 0.13 -24.89 -1.48
CA GLY A 94 1.07 -25.25 -2.54
C GLY A 94 1.92 -24.08 -3.04
N LEU A 95 2.46 -24.22 -4.26
CA LEU A 95 3.12 -23.13 -4.97
C LEU A 95 2.09 -22.08 -5.37
N VAL A 96 2.51 -20.83 -5.53
CA VAL A 96 1.60 -19.71 -5.80
C VAL A 96 2.12 -18.81 -6.90
N LYS A 97 1.21 -18.24 -7.68
CA LYS A 97 1.51 -17.11 -8.57
C LYS A 97 0.51 -15.99 -8.33
N VAL A 98 0.93 -14.77 -8.64
CA VAL A 98 0.04 -13.61 -8.76
C VAL A 98 -0.06 -13.28 -10.25
N GLU A 99 -1.27 -13.09 -10.76
CA GLU A 99 -1.51 -12.72 -12.15
C GLU A 99 -2.33 -11.43 -12.21
N LEU A 100 -2.08 -10.61 -13.24
CA LEU A 100 -2.93 -9.48 -13.57
C LEU A 100 -4.04 -9.93 -14.53
N GLN A 101 -5.26 -10.06 -14.02
CA GLN A 101 -6.44 -10.45 -14.80
C GLN A 101 -7.40 -9.27 -14.86
N ASN A 102 -7.70 -8.77 -16.06
CA ASN A 102 -8.60 -7.62 -16.27
C ASN A 102 -8.23 -6.36 -15.45
N GLY A 103 -6.94 -6.13 -15.19
CA GLY A 103 -6.46 -5.01 -14.39
C GLY A 103 -6.50 -5.23 -12.87
N GLU A 104 -6.91 -6.42 -12.41
CA GLU A 104 -6.89 -6.79 -11.00
C GLU A 104 -5.85 -7.89 -10.73
N TYR A 105 -5.13 -7.79 -9.61
CA TYR A 105 -4.21 -8.83 -9.18
C TYR A 105 -4.97 -9.98 -8.53
N VAL A 106 -4.75 -11.20 -9.04
CA VAL A 106 -5.38 -12.42 -8.56
C VAL A 106 -4.30 -13.40 -8.10
N LEU A 107 -4.46 -13.94 -6.90
CA LEU A 107 -3.64 -15.04 -6.39
C LEU A 107 -4.17 -16.37 -6.93
N VAL A 108 -3.28 -17.16 -7.54
CA VAL A 108 -3.57 -18.53 -7.96
C VAL A 108 -2.65 -19.46 -7.17
N ASP A 109 -3.23 -20.44 -6.47
CA ASP A 109 -2.49 -21.40 -5.66
C ASP A 109 -2.53 -22.81 -6.29
N GLN A 110 -1.72 -23.73 -5.75
CA GLN A 110 -1.53 -25.10 -6.27
C GLN A 110 -1.08 -25.15 -7.74
N VAL A 111 -0.26 -24.17 -8.14
CA VAL A 111 0.31 -24.11 -9.50
C VAL A 111 1.50 -25.05 -9.66
N THR A 112 1.86 -25.38 -10.91
CA THR A 112 3.08 -26.14 -11.18
C THR A 112 4.34 -25.27 -11.00
N PRO A 113 5.54 -25.88 -10.83
CA PRO A 113 6.79 -25.12 -10.80
C PRO A 113 7.02 -24.26 -12.05
N GLU A 114 6.56 -24.71 -13.22
CA GLU A 114 6.65 -23.95 -14.46
C GLU A 114 5.76 -22.71 -14.43
N GLU A 115 4.55 -22.82 -13.89
CA GLU A 115 3.58 -21.72 -13.78
C GLU A 115 3.94 -20.70 -12.69
N GLU A 116 4.57 -21.12 -11.59
CA GLU A 116 5.01 -20.21 -10.52
C GLU A 116 5.95 -19.11 -11.06
N ASN A 117 6.74 -19.43 -12.09
CA ASN A 117 7.72 -18.53 -12.70
C ASN A 117 7.13 -17.57 -13.75
N THR A 118 5.83 -17.65 -14.06
CA THR A 118 5.20 -16.82 -15.10
C THR A 118 4.33 -15.68 -14.56
N GLY A 119 4.26 -15.52 -13.23
CA GLY A 119 3.44 -14.49 -12.59
C GLY A 119 4.13 -13.13 -12.45
N GLU A 120 3.43 -12.24 -11.75
CA GLU A 120 3.85 -10.87 -11.42
C GLU A 120 4.85 -10.81 -10.26
N LEU A 121 5.08 -11.94 -9.57
CA LEU A 121 6.07 -12.02 -8.49
C LEU A 121 7.48 -12.11 -9.09
N GLN A 122 8.34 -11.15 -8.73
CA GLN A 122 9.72 -11.10 -9.22
C GLN A 122 10.71 -11.36 -8.10
N VAL A 123 11.80 -12.07 -8.41
CA VAL A 123 12.90 -12.30 -7.47
C VAL A 123 13.61 -10.97 -7.20
N ILE A 124 13.51 -10.47 -5.97
CA ILE A 124 14.25 -9.27 -5.55
C ILE A 124 15.54 -9.59 -4.81
N TYR A 125 15.63 -10.78 -4.21
CA TYR A 125 16.75 -11.22 -3.40
C TYR A 125 16.99 -12.72 -3.60
N GLU A 126 18.24 -13.08 -3.88
CA GLU A 126 18.64 -14.46 -4.09
C GLU A 126 20.08 -14.66 -3.58
N ASN A 127 20.31 -15.74 -2.82
CA ASN A 127 21.65 -16.18 -2.40
C ASN A 127 22.55 -15.05 -1.82
N GLY A 128 21.98 -14.20 -0.97
CA GLY A 128 22.75 -13.13 -0.32
C GLY A 128 22.81 -11.81 -1.10
N LYS A 129 22.17 -11.72 -2.27
CA LYS A 129 22.29 -10.57 -3.18
C LYS A 129 20.93 -10.05 -3.62
N PHE A 130 20.80 -8.73 -3.70
CA PHE A 130 19.66 -8.08 -4.34
C PHE A 130 19.86 -8.05 -5.85
N VAL A 131 18.88 -8.54 -6.62
CA VAL A 131 18.97 -8.71 -8.08
C VAL A 131 17.98 -7.87 -8.87
N ASN A 132 16.92 -7.38 -8.22
CA ASN A 132 15.90 -6.51 -8.81
C ASN A 132 15.55 -5.38 -7.83
N GLN A 133 16.39 -4.35 -7.80
CA GLN A 133 16.24 -3.24 -6.87
C GLN A 133 15.39 -2.15 -7.51
N VAL A 134 14.48 -1.59 -6.73
CA VAL A 134 13.65 -0.45 -7.12
C VAL A 134 14.00 0.73 -6.24
N ASN A 135 14.11 1.92 -6.83
CA ASN A 135 14.38 3.15 -6.11
C ASN A 135 13.10 3.95 -5.82
N ILE A 136 13.18 4.92 -4.92
CA ILE A 136 12.01 5.70 -4.49
C ILE A 136 11.38 6.53 -5.62
N GLN A 137 12.16 6.94 -6.63
CA GLN A 137 11.63 7.70 -7.76
C GLN A 137 10.79 6.81 -8.66
N GLU A 138 11.27 5.60 -8.96
CA GLU A 138 10.51 4.59 -9.73
C GLU A 138 9.18 4.25 -9.05
N ILE A 139 9.19 4.09 -7.73
CA ILE A 139 7.96 3.86 -6.94
C ILE A 139 6.98 5.03 -7.10
N ARG A 140 7.48 6.28 -7.02
CA ARG A 140 6.65 7.48 -7.18
C ARG A 140 6.09 7.60 -8.58
N ASP A 141 6.91 7.36 -9.60
CA ASP A 141 6.49 7.43 -10.99
C ASP A 141 5.39 6.41 -11.28
N HIS A 142 5.52 5.19 -10.74
CA HIS A 142 4.51 4.14 -10.87
C HIS A 142 3.21 4.49 -10.13
N ILE A 143 3.27 5.08 -8.92
CA ILE A 143 2.06 5.54 -8.23
C ILE A 143 1.38 6.66 -9.04
N ASN A 144 2.14 7.65 -9.50
CA ASN A 144 1.62 8.80 -10.23
C ASN A 144 1.01 8.44 -11.60
N SER A 145 1.45 7.36 -12.24
CA SER A 145 0.84 6.90 -13.49
C SER A 145 -0.50 6.19 -13.29
N ASN A 146 -0.87 5.86 -12.05
CA ASN A 146 -2.08 5.11 -11.69
C ASN A 146 -3.05 5.90 -10.79
N LEU A 147 -2.76 7.18 -10.51
CA LEU A 147 -3.64 8.13 -9.83
C LEU A 147 -4.40 8.98 -10.87
#